data_AF-A0A914UZA9-F1
#
_entry.id   AF-A0A914UZA9-F1
#
_cell.length_a   1.000
_cell.length_b   1.000
_cell.length_c   1.000
_cell.angle_alpha   90.00
_cell.angle_beta   90.00
_cell.angle_gamma   90.00
#
_symmetry.space_group_name_H-M   'P 1'
#
loop_
_entity.id
_entity.type
_entity.pdbx_description
1 polymer ?
#
loop_
_entity_poly.entity_id
_entity_poly.type
_entity_poly.pdbx_seq_one_letter_code
_entity_poly.pdbx_strand_id
1 'polypeptide(L)'
;MLLLTTEEQEEVVGSRSAIGRILRRMKKTHLVIIALLCLVVAIVALSVVVIILANKLSTNDGGSVPNQPNSTPTTTPSPNLSTSATPTTTPSPNLSTSATPTIAPSSQLSTSATPTIATASTTGTTASYSWQQDACNNNPTCSIPNWPTRVPVLMISLDGFRADYIQRGFTPAIQRLVDCGSHSPFMYSSYPSKTFPNHYSIVTGLHPESHGIIDNYMYDPVFNQTFNMGTPDPKWWGGEPLWTTAERNGLKSAIYFWPGSDKNISGSYPTYYKNYNGSVPFNERVNQTVQWLLLPANQRPAFLGLYFDQPDENGHQFGPDSNQVNDALLQVDSMINLLLQQLNNNQLMHCLNIIIVSDHGMQAQNHQVIAMNQYFDTTQTQIFEGPVGRVMINSNAVIDQSTIHEAFRCKNSSVFRSYTSGLDSPRRIHYTRNRRIGEVIVDSNAGYYVKG
;
A
#
# COMPACT_ATOMS: atom_id res chain seq x y z
N MET A 1 5.41 44.67 -0.64
CA MET A 1 5.83 45.37 -1.87
C MET A 1 6.35 44.27 -2.80
N LEU A 2 5.73 43.81 -3.88
CA LEU A 2 4.63 44.22 -4.76
C LEU A 2 3.60 43.07 -4.89
N LEU A 3 2.33 43.42 -5.14
CA LEU A 3 1.27 42.51 -5.61
C LEU A 3 1.40 42.33 -7.12
N LEU A 4 1.29 41.09 -7.61
CA LEU A 4 1.09 40.78 -9.03
C LEU A 4 -0.36 40.29 -9.24
N THR A 5 -0.98 40.86 -10.27
CA THR A 5 -2.40 40.76 -10.64
C THR A 5 -2.72 39.53 -11.47
N THR A 6 -3.98 39.12 -11.43
CA THR A 6 -4.57 37.84 -11.85
C THR A 6 -4.87 37.73 -13.37
N GLU A 7 -3.96 38.13 -14.26
CA GLU A 7 -4.27 38.17 -15.71
C GLU A 7 -3.46 37.25 -16.62
N GLU A 8 -2.52 36.44 -16.11
CA GLU A 8 -1.71 35.52 -16.94
C GLU A 8 -2.06 34.02 -16.82
N GLN A 9 -3.17 33.64 -16.18
CA GLN A 9 -3.60 32.23 -16.09
C GLN A 9 -4.72 31.80 -17.05
N GLU A 10 -5.23 32.66 -17.94
CA GLU A 10 -6.39 32.29 -18.78
C GLU A 10 -6.08 31.67 -20.15
N GLU A 11 -4.83 31.67 -20.64
CA GLU A 11 -4.60 31.30 -22.05
C GLU A 11 -4.47 29.80 -22.36
N VAL A 12 -4.43 28.92 -21.35
CA VAL A 12 -4.27 27.45 -21.57
C VAL A 12 -5.57 26.65 -21.32
N VAL A 13 -6.64 27.27 -20.81
CA VAL A 13 -7.92 26.59 -20.51
C VAL A 13 -8.97 26.74 -21.64
N GLY A 14 -8.71 27.60 -22.64
CA GLY A 14 -9.67 27.97 -23.68
C GLY A 14 -10.09 26.89 -24.68
N SER A 15 -9.25 25.88 -24.95
CA SER A 15 -9.52 24.91 -26.04
C SER A 15 -10.51 23.80 -25.67
N ARG A 16 -10.61 23.41 -24.38
CA ARG A 16 -11.50 22.32 -23.94
C ARG A 16 -12.95 22.73 -23.67
N SER A 17 -13.27 24.04 -23.69
CA SER A 17 -14.63 24.54 -23.33
C SER A 17 -15.56 24.85 -24.50
N ALA A 18 -15.08 24.83 -25.76
CA ALA A 18 -15.91 25.15 -26.92
C ALA A 18 -16.89 24.01 -27.27
N ILE A 19 -16.41 22.77 -27.29
CA ILE A 19 -17.20 21.58 -27.64
C ILE A 19 -18.31 21.34 -26.60
N GLY A 20 -18.00 21.48 -25.32
CA GLY A 20 -18.97 21.32 -24.23
C GLY A 20 -20.08 22.38 -24.26
N ARG A 21 -19.79 23.59 -24.75
CA ARG A 21 -20.79 24.66 -24.91
C ARG A 21 -21.69 24.45 -26.13
N ILE A 22 -21.15 23.91 -27.22
CA ILE A 22 -21.92 23.56 -28.42
C ILE A 22 -22.90 22.42 -28.10
N LEU A 23 -22.43 21.36 -27.43
CA LEU A 23 -23.27 20.21 -27.07
C LEU A 23 -24.45 20.56 -26.15
N ARG A 24 -24.29 21.56 -25.27
CA ARG A 24 -25.38 22.04 -24.38
C ARG A 24 -26.47 22.85 -25.09
N ARG A 25 -26.21 23.37 -26.30
CA ARG A 25 -27.18 24.15 -27.09
C ARG A 25 -27.91 23.33 -28.15
N MET A 26 -27.55 22.06 -28.35
CA MET A 26 -28.16 21.20 -29.37
C MET A 26 -29.45 20.57 -28.85
N LYS A 27 -30.55 20.70 -29.61
CA LYS A 27 -31.81 20.01 -29.32
C LYS A 27 -31.57 18.49 -29.27
N LYS A 28 -32.27 17.77 -28.38
CA LYS A 28 -32.12 16.31 -28.17
C LYS A 28 -32.11 15.51 -29.48
N THR A 29 -32.87 15.93 -30.49
CA THR A 29 -32.90 15.33 -31.84
C THR A 29 -31.54 15.35 -32.55
N HIS A 30 -30.73 16.40 -32.40
CA HIS A 30 -29.40 16.45 -33.02
C HIS A 30 -28.36 15.59 -32.28
N LEU A 31 -28.47 15.43 -30.96
CA LEU A 31 -27.62 14.51 -30.21
C LEU A 31 -27.87 13.04 -30.62
N VAL A 32 -29.13 12.69 -30.87
CA VAL A 32 -29.51 11.34 -31.36
C VAL A 32 -28.95 11.09 -32.76
N ILE A 33 -29.01 12.07 -33.66
CA ILE A 33 -28.44 11.93 -35.02
C ILE A 33 -26.91 11.76 -34.96
N ILE A 34 -26.21 12.51 -34.10
CA ILE A 34 -24.76 12.35 -33.92
C ILE A 34 -24.43 10.98 -33.34
N ALA A 35 -25.19 10.50 -32.35
CA ALA A 35 -24.99 9.17 -31.79
C ALA A 35 -25.19 8.05 -32.83
N LEU A 36 -26.20 8.18 -33.69
CA LEU A 36 -26.45 7.25 -34.80
C LEU A 36 -25.32 7.29 -35.84
N LEU A 37 -24.81 8.47 -36.20
CA LEU A 37 -23.66 8.60 -37.11
C LEU A 37 -22.40 7.96 -36.53
N CYS A 38 -22.11 8.17 -35.24
CA CYS A 38 -20.99 7.53 -34.56
C CYS A 38 -21.13 6.00 -34.56
N LEU A 39 -22.34 5.47 -34.35
CA LEU A 39 -22.61 4.04 -34.40
C LEU A 39 -22.38 3.46 -35.80
N VAL A 40 -22.83 4.14 -36.86
CA VAL A 40 -22.60 3.72 -38.25
C VAL A 40 -21.10 3.69 -38.56
N VAL A 41 -20.34 4.71 -38.16
CA VAL A 41 -18.88 4.74 -38.35
C VAL A 41 -18.20 3.58 -37.62
N ALA A 42 -18.62 3.27 -36.38
CA ALA A 42 -18.08 2.14 -35.63
C ALA A 42 -18.37 0.80 -36.32
N ILE A 43 -19.57 0.61 -36.85
CA ILE A 43 -19.96 -0.61 -37.58
C ILE A 43 -19.12 -0.77 -38.86
N VAL A 44 -18.90 0.32 -39.61
CA VAL A 44 -18.05 0.29 -40.82
C VAL A 44 -16.61 -0.05 -40.46
N ALA A 45 -16.06 0.55 -39.40
CA ALA A 45 -14.71 0.26 -38.94
C ALA A 45 -14.54 -1.22 -38.53
N LEU A 46 -15.50 -1.77 -37.78
CA LEU A 46 -15.51 -3.20 -37.44
C LEU A 46 -15.58 -4.10 -38.68
N SER A 47 -16.40 -3.72 -39.66
CA SER A 47 -16.53 -4.47 -40.92
C SER A 47 -15.20 -4.51 -41.69
N VAL A 48 -14.47 -3.39 -41.74
CA VAL A 48 -13.14 -3.31 -42.36
C VAL A 48 -12.13 -4.19 -41.62
N VAL A 49 -12.14 -4.19 -40.28
CA VAL A 49 -11.25 -5.06 -39.48
C VAL A 49 -11.52 -6.54 -39.74
N VAL A 50 -12.79 -6.94 -39.84
CA VAL A 50 -13.18 -8.32 -40.15
C VAL A 50 -12.71 -8.71 -41.56
N ILE A 51 -12.84 -7.82 -42.55
CA ILE A 51 -12.33 -8.07 -43.92
C ILE A 51 -10.81 -8.24 -43.93
N ILE A 52 -10.08 -7.40 -43.18
CA ILE A 52 -8.62 -7.50 -43.06
C ILE A 52 -8.21 -8.84 -42.43
N LEU A 53 -8.90 -9.27 -41.37
CA LEU A 53 -8.64 -10.55 -40.70
C LEU A 53 -8.96 -11.74 -41.60
N ALA A 54 -10.07 -11.69 -42.34
CA ALA A 54 -10.44 -12.73 -43.30
C ALA A 54 -9.41 -12.86 -44.43
N ASN A 55 -8.90 -11.74 -44.95
CA ASN A 55 -7.83 -11.76 -45.97
C ASN A 55 -6.51 -12.31 -45.42
N LYS A 56 -6.21 -12.08 -44.12
CA LYS A 56 -5.00 -12.60 -43.46
C LYS A 56 -5.06 -14.11 -43.19
N LEU A 57 -6.26 -14.67 -43.06
CA LEU A 57 -6.49 -16.11 -42.94
C LEU A 57 -6.45 -16.82 -44.29
N SER A 58 -6.81 -16.14 -45.39
CA SER A 58 -6.75 -16.69 -46.75
C SER A 58 -5.33 -16.79 -47.32
N THR A 59 -4.33 -16.14 -46.72
CA THR A 59 -2.94 -16.11 -47.22
C THR A 59 -2.02 -17.19 -46.62
N ASN A 60 -2.52 -18.08 -45.77
CA ASN A 60 -1.70 -19.08 -45.05
C ASN A 60 -1.81 -20.53 -45.56
N ASP A 61 -2.52 -20.79 -46.65
CA ASP A 61 -2.47 -22.11 -47.33
C ASP A 61 -1.55 -22.04 -48.55
N GLY A 62 -0.27 -22.40 -48.37
CA GLY A 62 0.69 -22.47 -49.47
C GLY A 62 2.07 -23.04 -49.10
N GLY A 63 2.19 -24.38 -49.05
CA GLY A 63 3.44 -25.17 -49.20
C GLY A 63 4.45 -25.10 -48.03
N SER A 64 5.26 -26.11 -47.70
CA SER A 64 5.63 -27.39 -48.31
C SER A 64 6.52 -28.16 -47.32
N VAL A 65 6.35 -29.49 -47.24
CA VAL A 65 7.14 -30.44 -46.40
C VAL A 65 8.36 -30.96 -47.17
N PRO A 66 9.49 -31.28 -46.49
CA PRO A 66 10.20 -32.52 -46.84
C PRO A 66 10.71 -33.37 -45.66
N ASN A 67 10.29 -34.65 -45.69
CA ASN A 67 10.94 -35.95 -45.43
C ASN A 67 12.19 -36.11 -44.52
N GLN A 68 12.16 -37.15 -43.67
CA GLN A 68 13.12 -38.29 -43.66
C GLN A 68 12.56 -39.50 -42.83
N PRO A 69 13.00 -40.76 -43.08
CA PRO A 69 12.20 -41.98 -42.89
C PRO A 69 12.65 -42.98 -41.79
N ASN A 70 11.78 -43.98 -41.61
CA ASN A 70 11.73 -45.17 -40.73
C ASN A 70 12.95 -46.12 -40.67
N SER A 71 13.06 -46.82 -39.53
CA SER A 71 13.24 -48.30 -39.48
C SER A 71 12.77 -48.92 -38.14
N THR A 72 11.82 -49.86 -38.22
CA THR A 72 11.23 -50.77 -37.20
C THR A 72 12.01 -52.13 -37.17
N PRO A 73 11.52 -53.28 -36.62
CA PRO A 73 10.71 -53.62 -35.42
C PRO A 73 11.24 -54.88 -34.64
N THR A 74 10.68 -55.22 -33.46
CA THR A 74 10.34 -56.65 -33.11
C THR A 74 9.38 -56.82 -31.89
N THR A 75 8.17 -57.32 -32.22
CA THR A 75 7.19 -58.24 -31.57
C THR A 75 7.25 -58.70 -30.09
N THR A 76 6.16 -58.42 -29.34
CA THR A 76 5.19 -59.25 -28.52
C THR A 76 5.51 -60.70 -28.05
N PRO A 77 4.78 -61.33 -27.06
CA PRO A 77 3.43 -61.03 -26.52
C PRO A 77 3.18 -61.17 -24.97
N SER A 78 1.98 -60.78 -24.51
CA SER A 78 1.39 -60.99 -23.16
C SER A 78 0.90 -62.44 -22.91
N PRO A 79 0.54 -62.82 -21.66
CA PRO A 79 -0.89 -62.84 -21.27
C PRO A 79 -1.24 -62.59 -19.76
N ASN A 80 -2.34 -61.85 -19.54
CA ASN A 80 -3.58 -62.10 -18.74
C ASN A 80 -3.67 -62.77 -17.32
N LEU A 81 -4.74 -62.32 -16.61
CA LEU A 81 -5.51 -62.82 -15.42
C LEU A 81 -5.18 -62.21 -14.01
N SER A 82 -6.05 -61.37 -13.40
CA SER A 82 -7.23 -61.64 -12.51
C SER A 82 -6.85 -62.32 -11.17
N THR A 83 -7.21 -61.92 -9.92
CA THR A 83 -8.50 -61.54 -9.30
C THR A 83 -8.31 -61.10 -7.82
N SER A 84 -9.18 -60.19 -7.33
CA SER A 84 -9.94 -60.17 -6.04
C SER A 84 -9.31 -60.22 -4.62
N ALA A 85 -9.87 -59.35 -3.75
CA ALA A 85 -10.29 -59.56 -2.33
C ALA A 85 -9.50 -58.96 -1.14
N THR A 86 -9.95 -57.75 -0.71
CA THR A 86 -10.48 -57.33 0.63
C THR A 86 -9.67 -57.51 1.97
N PRO A 87 -10.09 -56.93 3.13
CA PRO A 87 -9.26 -56.02 3.94
C PRO A 87 -9.11 -56.43 5.43
N THR A 88 -8.33 -55.68 6.21
CA THR A 88 -8.30 -55.75 7.70
C THR A 88 -7.73 -54.42 8.25
N THR A 89 -8.50 -53.59 8.98
CA THR A 89 -8.75 -53.56 10.46
C THR A 89 -7.45 -53.44 11.28
N THR A 90 -7.21 -52.59 12.29
CA THR A 90 -7.97 -51.69 13.21
C THR A 90 -6.88 -50.96 14.08
N PRO A 91 -7.09 -50.37 15.28
CA PRO A 91 -7.37 -48.95 15.51
C PRO A 91 -6.46 -48.26 16.60
N SER A 92 -6.58 -46.92 16.75
CA SER A 92 -6.62 -46.08 18.00
C SER A 92 -5.62 -46.28 19.17
N PRO A 93 -5.27 -45.24 19.98
CA PRO A 93 -6.28 -44.38 20.64
C PRO A 93 -5.98 -42.89 20.87
N ASN A 94 -7.09 -42.18 21.11
CA ASN A 94 -7.20 -40.89 21.80
C ASN A 94 -6.60 -40.92 23.20
N LEU A 95 -6.08 -39.78 23.67
CA LEU A 95 -6.35 -39.30 25.02
C LEU A 95 -6.36 -37.77 25.06
N SER A 96 -7.47 -37.22 25.56
CA SER A 96 -7.63 -35.84 26.00
C SER A 96 -6.87 -35.59 27.30
N THR A 97 -6.43 -34.36 27.57
CA THR A 97 -6.78 -33.59 28.79
C THR A 97 -6.15 -32.20 28.79
N SER A 98 -6.87 -31.28 29.43
CA SER A 98 -6.53 -29.88 29.70
C SER A 98 -5.29 -29.72 30.59
N ALA A 99 -4.51 -28.67 30.35
CA ALA A 99 -3.79 -27.98 31.43
C ALA A 99 -3.45 -26.53 31.04
N THR A 100 -4.00 -25.60 31.81
CA THR A 100 -3.62 -24.20 31.95
C THR A 100 -2.16 -24.07 32.37
N PRO A 101 -1.37 -23.10 31.86
CA PRO A 101 -0.11 -22.75 32.50
C PRO A 101 -0.36 -21.68 33.57
N THR A 102 -0.31 -22.12 34.82
CA THR A 102 -0.22 -21.27 36.01
C THR A 102 1.17 -20.64 36.07
N ILE A 103 1.22 -19.31 36.13
CA ILE A 103 2.43 -18.52 36.39
C ILE A 103 2.82 -18.73 37.85
N ALA A 104 4.04 -19.25 38.09
CA ALA A 104 4.66 -19.26 39.40
C ALA A 104 5.49 -17.97 39.61
N PRO A 105 5.57 -17.43 40.84
CA PRO A 105 6.10 -16.10 41.11
C PRO A 105 7.63 -16.10 41.18
N SER A 106 8.23 -15.09 40.55
CA SER A 106 9.65 -14.79 40.68
C SER A 106 9.97 -14.35 42.12
N SER A 107 10.90 -15.08 42.74
CA SER A 107 11.50 -14.81 44.04
C SER A 107 12.37 -13.55 44.01
N GLN A 108 12.21 -12.71 45.03
CA GLN A 108 13.11 -11.61 45.35
C GLN A 108 14.56 -12.09 45.54
N LEU A 109 15.51 -11.32 45.01
CA LEU A 109 16.88 -11.28 45.52
C LEU A 109 17.29 -9.84 45.78
N SER A 110 17.94 -9.64 46.92
CA SER A 110 18.25 -8.38 47.56
C SER A 110 19.49 -7.67 47.00
N THR A 111 19.44 -6.35 47.16
CA THR A 111 20.50 -5.34 47.31
C THR A 111 21.96 -5.81 47.42
N SER A 112 22.82 -5.25 46.56
CA SER A 112 23.99 -4.39 46.92
C SER A 112 25.16 -4.58 45.95
N ALA A 113 25.49 -3.51 45.22
CA ALA A 113 26.85 -3.09 44.85
C ALA A 113 26.75 -1.90 43.90
N THR A 114 27.02 -0.71 44.41
CA THR A 114 27.21 0.51 43.63
C THR A 114 28.50 0.38 42.82
N PRO A 115 28.49 0.48 41.48
CA PRO A 115 29.73 0.70 40.75
C PRO A 115 30.04 2.19 40.76
N THR A 116 31.20 2.52 41.31
CA THR A 116 31.86 3.81 41.30
C THR A 116 31.84 4.40 39.87
N ILE A 117 31.25 5.58 39.72
CA ILE A 117 31.34 6.38 38.49
C ILE A 117 32.81 6.77 38.32
N ALA A 118 33.51 6.10 37.41
CA ALA A 118 34.74 6.62 36.86
C ALA A 118 34.37 7.84 36.01
N THR A 119 34.75 9.02 36.49
CA THR A 119 34.72 10.28 35.73
C THR A 119 35.65 10.14 34.53
N ALA A 120 35.10 9.69 33.40
CA ALA A 120 35.77 9.78 32.12
C ALA A 120 35.83 11.25 31.69
N SER A 121 37.05 11.74 31.57
CA SER A 121 37.44 13.02 30.99
C SER A 121 36.60 13.37 29.76
N THR A 122 35.78 14.40 29.86
CA THR A 122 35.09 15.04 28.74
C THR A 122 36.09 15.82 27.91
N THR A 123 36.75 15.16 26.96
CA THR A 123 37.52 15.79 25.89
C THR A 123 37.37 14.99 24.59
N GLY A 124 36.59 15.52 23.65
CA GLY A 124 36.48 15.09 22.24
C GLY A 124 35.64 13.83 22.03
N THR A 125 34.57 13.79 21.25
CA THR A 125 34.14 14.59 20.09
C THR A 125 32.61 14.70 20.14
N THR A 126 32.06 15.90 20.01
CA THR A 126 30.68 16.04 19.55
C THR A 126 30.57 15.33 18.21
N ALA A 127 29.59 14.44 18.04
CA ALA A 127 29.31 13.87 16.73
C ALA A 127 29.11 15.04 15.75
N SER A 128 30.07 15.27 14.86
CA SER A 128 30.01 16.41 13.95
C SER A 128 28.99 16.09 12.87
N TYR A 129 27.84 16.75 12.93
CA TYR A 129 26.84 16.74 11.87
C TYR A 129 27.32 17.57 10.68
N SER A 130 28.39 17.14 10.00
CA SER A 130 28.98 17.92 8.90
C SER A 130 27.93 18.30 7.85
N TRP A 131 27.05 17.37 7.47
CA TRP A 131 25.96 17.61 6.52
C TRP A 131 24.87 18.58 7.01
N GLN A 132 24.67 18.72 8.34
CA GLN A 132 23.67 19.65 8.89
C GLN A 132 24.18 21.09 8.90
N GLN A 133 25.50 21.30 9.01
CA GLN A 133 26.10 22.63 9.12
C GLN A 133 26.36 23.29 7.76
N ASP A 134 26.36 22.52 6.68
CA ASP A 134 26.56 23.05 5.33
C ASP A 134 25.40 23.99 4.94
N ALA A 135 25.63 24.92 4.00
CA ALA A 135 24.52 25.67 3.41
C ALA A 135 23.65 24.75 2.53
N CYS A 136 22.35 25.02 2.38
CA CYS A 136 21.54 24.29 1.42
C CYS A 136 22.09 24.49 0.00
N ASN A 137 22.32 23.40 -0.72
CA ASN A 137 22.78 23.43 -2.11
C ASN A 137 21.57 23.44 -3.05
N ASN A 138 21.34 24.58 -3.71
CA ASN A 138 20.21 24.75 -4.63
C ASN A 138 20.44 24.13 -6.02
N ASN A 139 21.65 23.65 -6.31
CA ASN A 139 21.97 22.97 -7.57
C ASN A 139 22.93 21.80 -7.32
N PRO A 140 22.47 20.75 -6.61
CA PRO A 140 23.33 19.63 -6.24
C PRO A 140 23.68 18.81 -7.48
N THR A 141 24.98 18.57 -7.67
CA THR A 141 25.50 17.66 -8.71
C THR A 141 26.16 16.47 -8.05
N CYS A 142 25.87 15.26 -8.52
CA CYS A 142 26.56 14.06 -8.08
C CYS A 142 28.05 14.15 -8.43
N SER A 143 28.92 14.04 -7.42
CA SER A 143 30.38 14.12 -7.60
C SER A 143 31.02 12.78 -7.98
N ILE A 144 30.26 11.68 -7.96
CA ILE A 144 30.79 10.35 -8.26
C ILE A 144 30.99 10.19 -9.77
N PRO A 145 32.21 9.91 -10.26
CA PRO A 145 32.47 9.70 -11.68
C PRO A 145 31.66 8.52 -12.23
N ASN A 146 31.14 8.67 -13.44
CA ASN A 146 30.33 7.65 -14.12
C ASN A 146 29.07 7.22 -13.33
N TRP A 147 28.55 8.08 -12.45
CA TRP A 147 27.25 7.84 -11.84
C TRP A 147 26.18 7.71 -12.94
N PRO A 148 25.25 6.74 -12.85
CA PRO A 148 24.24 6.57 -13.87
C PRO A 148 23.48 7.87 -14.14
N THR A 149 23.17 8.13 -15.42
CA THR A 149 22.31 9.26 -15.82
C THR A 149 20.93 9.16 -15.18
N ARG A 150 20.48 7.95 -14.87
CA ARG A 150 19.26 7.69 -14.09
C ARG A 150 19.59 7.72 -12.61
N VAL A 151 19.20 8.81 -11.95
CA VAL A 151 19.36 9.03 -10.51
C VAL A 151 18.43 8.09 -9.72
N PRO A 152 18.94 7.28 -8.78
CA PRO A 152 18.08 6.42 -7.95
C PRO A 152 17.07 7.21 -7.12
N VAL A 153 15.94 6.57 -6.80
CA VAL A 153 14.93 7.09 -5.89
C VAL A 153 14.89 6.23 -4.63
N LEU A 154 15.05 6.84 -3.46
CA LEU A 154 14.83 6.22 -2.16
C LEU A 154 13.54 6.78 -1.54
N MET A 155 12.52 5.95 -1.44
CA MET A 155 11.26 6.27 -0.77
C MET A 155 11.26 5.71 0.65
N ILE A 156 11.02 6.57 1.62
CA ILE A 156 11.07 6.26 3.04
C ILE A 156 9.69 6.52 3.63
N SER A 157 9.08 5.51 4.26
CA SER A 157 7.81 5.64 4.96
C SER A 157 8.00 5.63 6.46
N LEU A 158 7.41 6.62 7.13
CA LEU A 158 7.27 6.72 8.59
C LEU A 158 5.79 6.48 8.92
N ASP A 159 5.44 5.26 9.33
CA ASP A 159 4.05 4.84 9.57
C ASP A 159 3.38 5.74 10.62
N GLY A 160 2.15 6.19 10.35
CA GLY A 160 1.38 7.01 11.29
C GLY A 160 2.00 8.39 11.61
N PHE A 161 3.00 8.86 10.86
CA PHE A 161 3.58 10.18 11.04
C PHE A 161 2.57 11.25 10.59
N ARG A 162 1.81 11.78 11.56
CA ARG A 162 0.84 12.85 11.35
C ARG A 162 1.56 14.14 10.94
N ALA A 163 0.97 14.88 9.99
CA ALA A 163 1.63 16.02 9.34
C ALA A 163 2.09 17.13 10.32
N ASP A 164 1.38 17.34 11.43
CA ASP A 164 1.72 18.33 12.46
C ASP A 164 2.87 17.88 13.38
N TYR A 165 3.28 16.60 13.38
CA TYR A 165 4.39 16.12 14.20
C TYR A 165 5.72 16.81 13.88
N ILE A 166 5.92 17.24 12.63
CA ILE A 166 7.12 17.98 12.22
C ILE A 166 7.27 19.31 12.98
N GLN A 167 6.18 19.88 13.47
CA GLN A 167 6.16 21.17 14.18
C GLN A 167 6.50 21.01 15.67
N ARG A 168 6.66 19.78 16.17
CA ARG A 168 6.91 19.51 17.59
C ARG A 168 8.35 19.75 18.04
N GLY A 169 9.28 19.95 17.10
CA GLY A 169 10.70 20.22 17.42
C GLY A 169 11.53 18.99 17.80
N PHE A 170 11.04 17.78 17.53
CA PHE A 170 11.75 16.51 17.81
C PHE A 170 12.43 15.90 16.58
N THR A 171 12.34 16.55 15.41
CA THR A 171 12.81 15.97 14.14
C THR A 171 13.77 16.90 13.38
N PRO A 172 14.93 17.29 13.95
CA PRO A 172 15.87 18.21 13.31
C PRO A 172 16.48 17.68 12.01
N ALA A 173 16.70 16.37 11.87
CA ALA A 173 17.23 15.81 10.62
C ALA A 173 16.21 15.86 9.49
N ILE A 174 14.94 15.57 9.79
CA ILE A 174 13.84 15.74 8.85
C ILE A 174 13.62 17.22 8.55
N GLN A 175 13.70 18.10 9.56
CA GLN A 175 13.58 19.55 9.39
C GLN A 175 14.62 20.08 8.39
N ARG A 176 15.85 19.57 8.44
CA ARG A 176 16.88 19.94 7.48
C ARG A 176 16.53 19.54 6.04
N LEU A 177 15.84 18.42 5.83
CA LEU A 177 15.32 18.03 4.50
C LEU A 177 14.17 18.93 4.05
N VAL A 178 13.36 19.44 5.00
CA VAL A 178 12.35 20.47 4.70
C VAL A 178 13.00 21.77 4.28
N ASP A 179 14.01 22.22 5.02
CA ASP A 179 14.66 23.52 4.78
C ASP A 179 15.46 23.56 3.47
N CYS A 180 16.09 22.43 3.10
CA CYS A 180 16.92 22.34 1.89
C CYS A 180 16.24 21.62 0.71
N GLY A 181 15.01 21.15 0.88
CA GLY A 181 14.28 20.34 -0.10
C GLY A 181 12.95 20.94 -0.50
N SER A 182 12.00 20.07 -0.85
CA SER A 182 10.62 20.44 -1.15
C SER A 182 9.69 19.76 -0.16
N HIS A 183 8.78 20.53 0.42
CA HIS A 183 7.86 20.08 1.46
C HIS A 183 6.44 20.60 1.20
N SER A 184 5.45 19.73 1.41
CA SER A 184 4.04 20.09 1.46
C SER A 184 3.58 20.08 2.92
N PRO A 185 2.75 21.04 3.39
CA PRO A 185 2.24 21.06 4.76
C PRO A 185 1.51 19.77 5.19
N PHE A 186 0.97 19.01 4.24
CA PHE A 186 0.40 17.69 4.43
C PHE A 186 0.28 16.94 3.09
N MET A 187 0.03 15.64 3.16
CA MET A 187 -0.36 14.79 2.05
C MET A 187 -1.71 14.12 2.39
N TYR A 188 -2.66 14.12 1.45
CA TYR A 188 -3.91 13.38 1.65
C TYR A 188 -3.67 11.88 1.49
N SER A 189 -4.13 11.09 2.47
CA SER A 189 -4.21 9.65 2.36
C SER A 189 -5.40 9.25 1.46
N SER A 190 -5.36 8.05 0.88
CA SER A 190 -6.53 7.33 0.41
C SER A 190 -7.49 7.03 1.57
N TYR A 191 -8.75 6.77 1.22
CA TYR A 191 -9.76 6.30 2.18
C TYR A 191 -9.90 4.77 2.10
N PRO A 192 -9.93 4.05 3.24
CA PRO A 192 -9.70 4.52 4.60
C PRO A 192 -8.22 4.81 4.88
N SER A 193 -7.96 5.66 5.88
CA SER A 193 -6.60 6.00 6.33
C SER A 193 -6.00 4.87 7.17
N LYS A 194 -5.61 3.78 6.49
CA LYS A 194 -5.02 2.55 7.06
C LYS A 194 -3.73 2.16 6.34
N THR A 195 -2.86 1.43 7.03
CA THR A 195 -1.51 1.08 6.58
C THR A 195 -1.43 0.45 5.21
N PHE A 196 -2.01 -0.75 5.02
CA PHE A 196 -1.88 -1.49 3.76
C PHE A 196 -2.54 -0.78 2.58
N PRO A 197 -3.76 -0.22 2.70
CA PRO A 197 -4.37 0.54 1.61
C PRO A 197 -3.52 1.71 1.14
N ASN A 198 -2.96 2.50 2.06
CA ASN A 198 -2.24 3.72 1.72
C ASN A 198 -0.83 3.47 1.22
N HIS A 199 -0.07 2.60 1.88
CA HIS A 199 1.24 2.20 1.37
C HIS A 199 1.14 1.60 -0.03
N TYR A 200 0.11 0.79 -0.31
CA TYR A 200 -0.06 0.20 -1.63
C TYR A 200 -0.59 1.21 -2.66
N SER A 201 -1.44 2.16 -2.25
CA SER A 201 -1.82 3.32 -3.08
C SER A 201 -0.60 4.13 -3.51
N ILE A 202 0.34 4.43 -2.60
CA ILE A 202 1.55 5.22 -2.88
C ILE A 202 2.38 4.59 -4.02
N VAL A 203 2.54 3.27 -4.01
CA VAL A 203 3.38 2.56 -5.00
C VAL A 203 2.63 2.10 -6.24
N THR A 204 1.30 2.28 -6.32
CA THR A 204 0.52 1.91 -7.52
C THR A 204 -0.13 3.12 -8.20
N GLY A 205 -0.31 4.23 -7.49
CA GLY A 205 -1.10 5.37 -7.95
C GLY A 205 -2.60 5.08 -8.04
N LEU A 206 -3.07 3.95 -7.48
CA LEU A 206 -4.46 3.51 -7.54
C LEU A 206 -5.18 3.78 -6.23
N HIS A 207 -6.50 3.96 -6.28
CA HIS A 207 -7.34 3.94 -5.09
C HIS A 207 -7.55 2.51 -4.57
N PRO A 208 -7.85 2.34 -3.27
CA PRO A 208 -8.12 1.03 -2.67
C PRO A 208 -9.18 0.21 -3.39
N GLU A 209 -10.25 0.86 -3.89
CA GLU A 209 -11.28 0.16 -4.66
C GLU A 209 -10.74 -0.48 -5.97
N SER A 210 -9.66 0.06 -6.53
CA SER A 210 -9.04 -0.42 -7.79
C SER A 210 -7.93 -1.44 -7.56
N HIS A 211 -7.01 -1.19 -6.61
CA HIS A 211 -5.91 -2.12 -6.33
C HIS A 211 -6.32 -3.28 -5.41
N GLY A 212 -7.51 -3.22 -4.81
CA GLY A 212 -8.15 -4.34 -4.10
C GLY A 212 -7.73 -4.52 -2.64
N ILE A 213 -6.70 -3.81 -2.17
CA ILE A 213 -6.31 -3.78 -0.75
C ILE A 213 -7.10 -2.68 -0.07
N ILE A 214 -8.33 -2.98 0.35
CA ILE A 214 -9.26 -1.97 0.85
C ILE A 214 -9.11 -1.68 2.35
N ASP A 215 -8.49 -2.58 3.11
CA ASP A 215 -8.27 -2.48 4.55
C ASP A 215 -7.15 -3.44 4.98
N ASN A 216 -6.66 -3.31 6.21
CA ASN A 216 -5.70 -4.25 6.82
C ASN A 216 -6.35 -5.62 7.11
N TYR A 217 -7.67 -5.65 7.24
CA TYR A 217 -8.49 -6.85 7.45
C TYR A 217 -9.75 -6.79 6.59
N MET A 218 -9.95 -7.77 5.70
CA MET A 218 -11.07 -7.75 4.74
C MET A 218 -11.48 -9.15 4.30
N TYR A 219 -12.73 -9.30 3.91
CA TYR A 219 -13.26 -10.54 3.30
C TYR A 219 -13.54 -10.32 1.82
N ASP A 220 -13.33 -11.35 1.02
CA ASP A 220 -13.73 -11.37 -0.39
C ASP A 220 -14.78 -12.47 -0.62
N PRO A 221 -16.03 -12.11 -0.98
CA PRO A 221 -17.12 -13.08 -1.14
C PRO A 221 -16.91 -14.03 -2.33
N VAL A 222 -16.10 -13.66 -3.32
CA VAL A 222 -15.80 -14.53 -4.47
C VAL A 222 -14.70 -15.54 -4.10
N PHE A 223 -13.70 -15.11 -3.32
CA PHE A 223 -12.69 -16.03 -2.82
C PHE A 223 -13.18 -16.86 -1.65
N ASN A 224 -14.26 -16.43 -0.99
CA ASN A 224 -14.76 -16.95 0.27
C ASN A 224 -13.64 -17.10 1.31
N GLN A 225 -12.83 -16.05 1.44
CA GLN A 225 -11.65 -16.01 2.30
C GLN A 225 -11.48 -14.65 2.93
N THR A 226 -10.76 -14.63 4.04
CA THR A 226 -10.39 -13.42 4.76
C THR A 226 -8.91 -13.13 4.57
N PHE A 227 -8.62 -11.87 4.31
CA PHE A 227 -7.29 -11.29 4.29
C PHE A 227 -6.99 -10.63 5.64
N ASN A 228 -5.75 -10.81 6.09
CA ASN A 228 -5.10 -9.98 7.10
C ASN A 228 -3.68 -9.65 6.64
N MET A 229 -2.96 -8.80 7.37
CA MET A 229 -1.61 -8.35 7.00
C MET A 229 -0.58 -9.49 6.86
N GLY A 230 -0.84 -10.67 7.43
CA GLY A 230 0.00 -11.87 7.29
C GLY A 230 -0.40 -12.80 6.12
N THR A 231 -1.45 -12.48 5.37
CA THR A 231 -1.92 -13.34 4.28
C THR A 231 -0.90 -13.40 3.12
N PRO A 232 -0.42 -14.59 2.73
CA PRO A 232 0.67 -14.72 1.75
C PRO A 232 0.20 -14.70 0.29
N ASP A 233 -1.08 -14.97 0.02
CA ASP A 233 -1.60 -15.19 -1.33
C ASP A 233 -1.56 -13.90 -2.18
N PRO A 234 -0.90 -13.88 -3.35
CA PRO A 234 -0.81 -12.68 -4.19
C PRO A 234 -2.14 -12.29 -4.84
N LYS A 235 -3.17 -13.14 -4.90
CA LYS A 235 -4.47 -12.84 -5.57
C LYS A 235 -5.23 -11.64 -4.97
N TRP A 236 -4.84 -11.22 -3.77
CA TRP A 236 -5.40 -10.05 -3.11
C TRP A 236 -4.93 -8.74 -3.73
N TRP A 237 -3.75 -8.74 -4.35
CA TRP A 237 -3.02 -7.55 -4.78
C TRP A 237 -3.25 -7.32 -6.27
N GLY A 238 -4.05 -6.32 -6.61
CA GLY A 238 -4.27 -5.86 -7.99
C GLY A 238 -3.34 -4.70 -8.38
N GLY A 239 -3.36 -4.29 -9.64
CA GLY A 239 -2.52 -3.19 -10.13
C GLY A 239 -1.05 -3.58 -10.35
N GLU A 240 -0.21 -2.59 -10.61
CA GLU A 240 1.22 -2.77 -10.82
C GLU A 240 2.00 -1.84 -9.87
N PRO A 241 2.73 -2.37 -8.88
CA PRO A 241 3.52 -1.55 -7.99
C PRO A 241 4.81 -1.05 -8.66
N LEU A 242 5.35 0.07 -8.18
CA LEU A 242 6.53 0.76 -8.74
C LEU A 242 7.73 -0.17 -8.97
N TRP A 243 7.98 -1.12 -8.06
CA TRP A 243 9.06 -2.09 -8.24
C TRP A 243 8.82 -2.99 -9.45
N THR A 244 7.61 -3.51 -9.65
CA THR A 244 7.27 -4.30 -10.86
C THR A 244 7.44 -3.45 -12.12
N THR A 245 7.01 -2.19 -12.11
CA THR A 245 7.23 -1.28 -13.25
C THR A 245 8.72 -1.06 -13.52
N ALA A 246 9.55 -0.89 -12.49
CA ALA A 246 11.00 -0.75 -12.63
C ALA A 246 11.62 -2.01 -13.25
N GLU A 247 11.32 -3.20 -12.70
CA GLU A 247 11.88 -4.48 -13.18
C GLU A 247 11.52 -4.76 -14.63
N ARG A 248 10.27 -4.48 -15.04
CA ARG A 248 9.81 -4.62 -16.44
C ARG A 248 10.53 -3.70 -17.42
N ASN A 249 11.09 -2.59 -16.93
CA ASN A 249 11.89 -1.66 -17.71
C ASN A 249 13.41 -1.89 -17.56
N GLY A 250 13.80 -3.08 -17.09
CA GLY A 250 15.21 -3.48 -16.94
C GLY A 250 15.94 -2.76 -15.81
N LEU A 251 15.20 -2.23 -14.83
CA LEU A 251 15.75 -1.53 -13.67
C LEU A 251 15.58 -2.39 -12.42
N LYS A 252 16.64 -2.46 -11.60
CA LYS A 252 16.61 -3.17 -10.33
C LYS A 252 15.90 -2.36 -9.25
N SER A 253 15.22 -3.04 -8.35
CA SER A 253 14.57 -2.45 -7.18
C SER A 253 14.99 -3.15 -5.89
N ALA A 254 15.01 -2.40 -4.77
CA ALA A 254 15.35 -2.94 -3.46
C ALA A 254 14.44 -2.42 -2.34
N ILE A 255 13.66 -3.31 -1.72
CA ILE A 255 12.62 -2.91 -0.78
C ILE A 255 12.88 -3.50 0.61
N TYR A 256 13.23 -2.63 1.57
CA TYR A 256 13.35 -2.98 2.99
C TYR A 256 12.01 -2.72 3.69
N PHE A 257 11.13 -3.71 3.55
CA PHE A 257 9.74 -3.72 4.01
C PHE A 257 8.86 -2.68 3.28
N TRP A 258 7.81 -3.17 2.64
CA TRP A 258 6.69 -2.38 2.14
C TRP A 258 5.50 -3.32 1.91
N PRO A 259 4.26 -2.94 2.23
CA PRO A 259 3.09 -3.76 1.91
C PRO A 259 3.07 -4.23 0.45
N GLY A 260 3.14 -5.55 0.26
CA GLY A 260 3.14 -6.20 -1.05
C GLY A 260 4.54 -6.49 -1.64
N SER A 261 5.63 -5.95 -1.10
CA SER A 261 6.97 -6.17 -1.67
C SER A 261 7.49 -7.60 -1.49
N ASP A 262 6.98 -8.31 -0.49
CA ASP A 262 7.30 -9.70 -0.17
C ASP A 262 6.27 -10.69 -0.76
N LYS A 263 5.46 -10.23 -1.72
CA LYS A 263 4.44 -11.04 -2.42
C LYS A 263 4.77 -11.12 -3.90
N ASN A 264 4.45 -12.26 -4.52
CA ASN A 264 4.63 -12.48 -5.97
C ASN A 264 3.53 -11.77 -6.78
N ILE A 265 3.60 -10.45 -6.88
CA ILE A 265 2.59 -9.64 -7.55
C ILE A 265 2.91 -9.58 -9.04
N SER A 266 1.91 -9.92 -9.87
CA SER A 266 2.05 -9.96 -11.34
C SER A 266 3.22 -10.84 -11.82
N GLY A 267 3.54 -11.91 -11.07
CA GLY A 267 4.61 -12.85 -11.42
C GLY A 267 6.03 -12.35 -11.12
N SER A 268 6.20 -11.28 -10.35
CA SER A 268 7.49 -10.69 -10.02
C SER A 268 7.65 -10.31 -8.55
N TYR A 269 8.90 -10.24 -8.11
CA TYR A 269 9.35 -9.63 -6.86
C TYR A 269 10.31 -8.47 -7.19
N PRO A 270 10.56 -7.54 -6.24
CA PRO A 270 11.74 -6.69 -6.33
C PRO A 270 13.03 -7.52 -6.46
N THR A 271 14.05 -7.03 -7.17
CA THR A 271 15.37 -7.69 -7.26
C THR A 271 15.93 -8.03 -5.87
N TYR A 272 15.80 -7.11 -4.92
CA TYR A 272 16.16 -7.32 -3.52
C TYR A 272 14.96 -6.97 -2.63
N TYR A 273 14.58 -7.86 -1.72
CA TYR A 273 13.54 -7.56 -0.74
C TYR A 273 13.77 -8.31 0.57
N LYS A 274 13.06 -7.89 1.62
CA LYS A 274 13.03 -8.57 2.90
C LYS A 274 11.60 -8.98 3.23
N ASN A 275 11.42 -10.22 3.72
CA ASN A 275 10.16 -10.64 4.32
C ASN A 275 9.92 -9.83 5.59
N TYR A 276 8.70 -9.33 5.79
CA TYR A 276 8.40 -8.47 6.92
C TYR A 276 8.74 -9.13 8.27
N ASN A 277 9.50 -8.41 9.09
CA ASN A 277 9.81 -8.78 10.46
C ASN A 277 9.98 -7.49 11.28
N GLY A 278 8.95 -7.10 12.02
CA GLY A 278 8.94 -5.88 12.84
C GLY A 278 10.05 -5.84 13.90
N SER A 279 10.53 -7.00 14.36
CA SER A 279 11.60 -7.08 15.36
C SER A 279 12.98 -6.68 14.84
N VAL A 280 13.14 -6.46 13.53
CA VAL A 280 14.42 -6.02 12.95
C VAL A 280 14.72 -4.57 13.36
N PRO A 281 15.86 -4.30 14.02
CA PRO A 281 16.25 -2.96 14.43
C PRO A 281 16.32 -1.97 13.27
N PHE A 282 15.87 -0.74 13.50
CA PHE A 282 15.81 0.32 12.48
C PHE A 282 17.17 0.63 11.84
N ASN A 283 18.25 0.61 12.61
CA ASN A 283 19.60 0.84 12.11
C ASN A 283 20.05 -0.24 11.11
N GLU A 284 19.64 -1.50 11.29
CA GLU A 284 19.91 -2.55 10.29
C GLU A 284 19.18 -2.28 8.97
N ARG A 285 17.94 -1.78 9.04
CA ARG A 285 17.16 -1.40 7.85
C ARG A 285 17.87 -0.29 7.06
N VAL A 286 18.34 0.74 7.77
CA VAL A 286 19.13 1.85 7.19
C VAL A 286 20.43 1.33 6.58
N ASN A 287 21.22 0.56 7.33
CA ASN A 287 22.52 0.05 6.90
C ASN A 287 22.42 -0.78 5.62
N GLN A 288 21.45 -1.69 5.55
CA GLN A 288 21.24 -2.50 4.35
C GLN A 288 20.83 -1.65 3.14
N THR A 289 19.99 -0.63 3.35
CA THR A 289 19.56 0.28 2.28
C THR A 289 20.74 1.02 1.67
N VAL A 290 21.66 1.51 2.52
CA VAL A 290 22.91 2.13 2.05
C VAL A 290 23.80 1.10 1.34
N GLN A 291 23.93 -0.12 1.86
CA GLN A 291 24.69 -1.17 1.19
C GLN A 291 24.18 -1.47 -0.23
N TRP A 292 22.86 -1.46 -0.45
CA TRP A 292 22.30 -1.61 -1.80
C TRP A 292 22.67 -0.45 -2.72
N LEU A 293 22.73 0.78 -2.21
CA LEU A 293 23.21 1.94 -2.98
C LEU A 293 24.70 1.86 -3.32
N LEU A 294 25.48 1.14 -2.52
CA LEU A 294 26.93 0.95 -2.74
C LEU A 294 27.26 -0.19 -3.72
N LEU A 295 26.28 -0.98 -4.16
CA LEU A 295 26.49 -2.03 -5.14
C LEU A 295 27.09 -1.49 -6.45
N PRO A 296 27.81 -2.32 -7.23
CA PRO A 296 28.27 -1.98 -8.57
C PRO A 296 27.11 -1.49 -9.46
N ALA A 297 27.39 -0.63 -10.44
CA ALA A 297 26.35 0.04 -11.23
C ALA A 297 25.35 -0.92 -11.91
N ASN A 298 25.78 -2.11 -12.35
CA ASN A 298 24.92 -3.14 -12.94
C ASN A 298 24.11 -3.94 -11.92
N GLN A 299 24.37 -3.79 -10.62
CA GLN A 299 23.67 -4.41 -9.50
C GLN A 299 22.89 -3.43 -8.65
N ARG A 300 23.21 -2.14 -8.74
CA ARG A 300 22.59 -1.07 -7.96
C ARG A 300 21.11 -0.90 -8.33
N PRO A 301 20.21 -0.84 -7.33
CA PRO A 301 18.81 -0.52 -7.56
C PRO A 301 18.59 0.92 -8.03
N ALA A 302 17.64 1.12 -8.93
CA ALA A 302 17.14 2.43 -9.33
C ALA A 302 15.98 2.92 -8.44
N PHE A 303 15.24 1.99 -7.82
CA PHE A 303 14.17 2.30 -6.87
C PHE A 303 14.40 1.56 -5.56
N LEU A 304 14.32 2.27 -4.45
CA LEU A 304 14.47 1.73 -3.11
C LEU A 304 13.28 2.13 -2.24
N GLY A 305 12.84 1.21 -1.39
CA GLY A 305 11.82 1.43 -0.37
C GLY A 305 12.37 1.12 1.01
N LEU A 306 12.06 1.95 2.00
CA LEU A 306 12.44 1.77 3.40
C LEU A 306 11.27 2.12 4.30
N TYR A 307 10.93 1.24 5.25
CA TYR A 307 9.78 1.41 6.14
C TYR A 307 10.17 1.36 7.62
N PHE A 308 9.55 2.24 8.40
CA PHE A 308 9.58 2.28 9.85
C PHE A 308 8.15 2.26 10.39
N ASP A 309 7.89 1.37 11.35
CA ASP A 309 6.61 1.16 12.05
C ASP A 309 6.31 2.21 13.15
N GLN A 310 7.20 3.20 13.30
CA GLN A 310 7.03 4.32 14.23
C GLN A 310 6.86 5.63 13.43
N PRO A 311 6.11 6.61 13.96
CA PRO A 311 5.51 6.67 15.30
C PRO A 311 4.14 5.97 15.47
N ASP A 312 3.63 5.23 14.48
CA ASP A 312 2.32 4.56 14.52
C ASP A 312 2.10 3.70 15.77
N GLU A 313 3.03 2.78 16.06
CA GLU A 313 2.90 1.85 17.20
C GLU A 313 2.75 2.61 18.53
N ASN A 314 3.61 3.61 18.80
CA ASN A 314 3.48 4.42 20.02
C ASN A 314 2.24 5.31 20.00
N GLY A 315 1.84 5.81 18.83
CA GLY A 315 0.59 6.55 18.65
C GLY A 315 -0.63 5.72 19.01
N HIS A 316 -0.65 4.44 18.64
CA HIS A 316 -1.69 3.49 19.02
C HIS A 316 -1.68 3.16 20.52
N GLN A 317 -0.51 2.89 21.10
CA GLN A 317 -0.41 2.44 22.49
C GLN A 317 -0.64 3.57 23.51
N PHE A 318 -0.17 4.79 23.22
CA PHE A 318 -0.13 5.88 24.18
C PHE A 318 -0.94 7.11 23.78
N GLY A 319 -1.44 7.15 22.53
CA GLY A 319 -2.14 8.30 21.96
C GLY A 319 -1.19 9.29 21.27
N PRO A 320 -1.72 10.06 20.30
CA PRO A 320 -0.90 10.88 19.39
C PRO A 320 -0.15 12.04 20.07
N ASP A 321 -0.62 12.52 21.21
CA ASP A 321 -0.07 13.69 21.90
C ASP A 321 0.78 13.31 23.13
N SER A 322 1.20 12.04 23.21
CA SER A 322 1.98 11.49 24.32
C SER A 322 3.48 11.77 24.21
N ASN A 323 4.19 11.68 25.35
CA ASN A 323 5.65 11.76 25.37
C ASN A 323 6.30 10.57 24.63
N GLN A 324 5.65 9.40 24.64
CA GLN A 324 6.11 8.22 23.93
C GLN A 324 6.10 8.42 22.41
N VAL A 325 5.16 9.21 21.88
CA VAL A 325 5.22 9.64 20.49
C VAL A 325 6.41 10.58 20.27
N ASN A 326 6.71 11.50 21.18
CA ASN A 326 7.90 12.35 21.06
C ASN A 326 9.20 11.54 21.08
N ASP A 327 9.29 10.50 21.91
CA ASP A 327 10.42 9.56 21.93
C ASP A 327 10.54 8.79 20.60
N ALA A 328 9.42 8.36 20.02
CA ALA A 328 9.39 7.72 18.70
C ALA A 328 9.82 8.68 17.58
N LEU A 329 9.42 9.96 17.64
CA LEU A 329 9.86 10.99 16.70
C LEU A 329 11.38 11.19 16.75
N LEU A 330 11.97 11.26 17.94
CA LEU A 330 13.42 11.30 18.13
C LEU A 330 14.09 10.04 17.57
N GLN A 331 13.50 8.86 17.79
CA GLN A 331 14.02 7.60 17.28
C GLN A 331 14.07 7.59 15.75
N VAL A 332 12.97 7.90 15.06
CA VAL A 332 12.96 7.90 13.58
C VAL A 332 13.82 9.02 13.01
N ASP A 333 13.86 10.20 13.62
CA ASP A 333 14.76 11.29 13.19
C ASP A 333 16.23 10.88 13.31
N SER A 334 16.61 10.16 14.38
CA SER A 334 17.97 9.63 14.53
C SER A 334 18.35 8.65 13.42
N MET A 335 17.39 7.90 12.88
CA MET A 335 17.60 6.98 11.75
C MET A 335 17.72 7.72 10.43
N ILE A 336 16.94 8.80 10.23
CA ILE A 336 17.12 9.69 9.09
C ILE A 336 18.49 10.37 9.15
N ASN A 337 18.91 10.85 10.32
CA ASN A 337 20.25 11.39 10.53
C ASN A 337 21.33 10.34 10.21
N LEU A 338 21.20 9.11 10.70
CA LEU A 338 22.14 8.02 10.41
C LEU A 338 22.23 7.76 8.89
N LEU A 339 21.10 7.71 8.20
CA LEU A 339 21.04 7.55 6.75
C LEU A 339 21.79 8.69 6.04
N LEU A 340 21.50 9.95 6.39
CA LEU A 340 22.12 11.12 5.78
C LEU A 340 23.63 11.17 6.06
N GLN A 341 24.07 10.83 7.27
CA GLN A 341 25.49 10.69 7.58
C GLN A 341 26.18 9.65 6.70
N GLN A 342 25.56 8.47 6.54
CA GLN A 342 26.11 7.42 5.69
C GLN A 342 26.14 7.82 4.21
N LEU A 343 25.09 8.46 3.71
CA LEU A 343 25.07 8.97 2.34
C LEU A 343 26.18 10.01 2.13
N ASN A 344 26.39 10.93 3.07
CA ASN A 344 27.46 11.90 2.99
C ASN A 344 28.85 11.23 2.99
N ASN A 345 29.10 10.32 3.93
CA ASN A 345 30.39 9.63 4.07
C ASN A 345 30.74 8.80 2.83
N ASN A 346 29.72 8.33 2.10
CA ASN A 346 29.88 7.59 0.85
C ASN A 346 29.76 8.47 -0.41
N GLN A 347 29.75 9.80 -0.27
CA GLN A 347 29.62 10.77 -1.37
C GLN A 347 28.34 10.62 -2.20
N LEU A 348 27.30 10.03 -1.60
CA LEU A 348 25.99 9.76 -2.23
C LEU A 348 24.98 10.88 -2.03
N MET A 349 25.20 11.83 -1.11
CA MET A 349 24.21 12.83 -0.70
C MET A 349 23.53 13.59 -1.86
N HIS A 350 24.27 13.82 -2.95
CA HIS A 350 23.80 14.54 -4.14
C HIS A 350 23.63 13.64 -5.38
N CYS A 351 23.54 12.32 -5.17
CA CYS A 351 23.52 11.30 -6.21
C CYS A 351 22.22 10.50 -6.27
N LEU A 352 21.23 10.82 -5.42
CA LEU A 352 19.92 10.17 -5.38
C LEU A 352 18.82 11.18 -5.05
N ASN A 353 17.58 10.83 -5.38
CA ASN A 353 16.38 11.52 -4.92
C ASN A 353 15.85 10.81 -3.67
N ILE A 354 15.56 11.57 -2.61
CA ILE A 354 14.96 11.04 -1.37
C ILE A 354 13.54 11.58 -1.27
N ILE A 355 12.58 10.69 -0.99
CA ILE A 355 11.19 11.02 -0.74
C ILE A 355 10.83 10.45 0.63
N ILE A 356 10.44 11.31 1.58
CA ILE A 356 9.89 10.87 2.87
C ILE A 356 8.37 11.06 2.84
N VAL A 357 7.63 10.01 3.19
CA VAL A 357 6.18 9.97 3.26
C VAL A 357 5.69 9.35 4.55
N SER A 358 4.40 9.52 4.81
CA SER A 358 3.63 8.66 5.70
C SER A 358 2.37 8.21 4.97
N ASP A 359 1.78 7.15 5.47
CA ASP A 359 0.58 6.53 4.95
C ASP A 359 -0.71 7.15 5.51
N HIS A 360 -0.69 7.56 6.78
CA HIS A 360 -1.77 8.27 7.43
C HIS A 360 -1.31 9.09 8.65
N GLY A 361 -2.25 9.83 9.25
CA GLY A 361 -2.08 10.46 10.55
C GLY A 361 -2.51 9.56 11.72
N MET A 362 -2.78 10.18 12.86
CA MET A 362 -3.20 9.49 14.09
C MET A 362 -4.23 10.31 14.87
N GLN A 363 -5.17 9.63 15.52
CA GLN A 363 -6.26 10.27 16.28
C GLN A 363 -6.48 9.60 17.63
N ALA A 364 -6.64 10.41 18.67
CA ALA A 364 -7.01 9.94 19.99
C ALA A 364 -8.46 9.43 20.00
N GLN A 365 -8.68 8.25 20.60
CA GLN A 365 -10.03 7.73 20.82
C GLN A 365 -10.66 8.36 22.06
N ASN A 366 -11.98 8.57 22.04
CA ASN A 366 -12.76 9.07 23.18
C ASN A 366 -13.46 7.94 23.97
N HIS A 367 -13.13 6.68 23.64
CA HIS A 367 -13.74 5.45 24.17
C HIS A 367 -15.26 5.34 23.99
N GLN A 368 -15.87 6.16 23.14
CA GLN A 368 -17.28 6.06 22.78
C GLN A 368 -17.44 5.15 21.57
N VAL A 369 -18.42 4.26 21.65
CA VAL A 369 -18.65 3.20 20.67
C VAL A 369 -19.98 3.39 19.96
N ILE A 370 -19.98 3.20 18.65
CA ILE A 370 -21.17 3.05 17.81
C ILE A 370 -21.44 1.54 17.72
N ALA A 371 -22.34 1.04 18.56
CA ALA A 371 -22.73 -0.36 18.56
C ALA A 371 -23.74 -0.63 17.44
N MET A 372 -23.33 -1.40 16.43
CA MET A 372 -24.12 -1.66 15.21
C MET A 372 -25.46 -2.35 15.53
N ASN A 373 -25.47 -3.25 16.51
CA ASN A 373 -26.67 -3.95 16.98
C ASN A 373 -27.76 -3.06 17.61
N GLN A 374 -27.47 -1.79 17.88
CA GLN A 374 -28.48 -0.83 18.35
C GLN A 374 -29.32 -0.23 17.20
N TYR A 375 -28.86 -0.39 15.95
CA TYR A 375 -29.50 0.19 14.77
C TYR A 375 -30.28 -0.86 13.97
N PHE A 376 -29.74 -2.08 13.84
CA PHE A 376 -30.38 -3.17 13.11
C PHE A 376 -29.92 -4.54 13.64
N ASP A 377 -30.59 -5.61 13.22
CA ASP A 377 -30.20 -6.99 13.54
C ASP A 377 -28.95 -7.40 12.74
N THR A 378 -27.80 -7.49 13.42
CA THR A 378 -26.50 -7.78 12.82
C THR A 378 -26.26 -9.26 12.54
N THR A 379 -27.16 -10.17 12.96
CA THR A 379 -26.96 -11.63 12.87
C THR A 379 -26.82 -12.16 11.44
N GLN A 380 -27.33 -11.42 10.45
CA GLN A 380 -27.28 -11.75 9.03
C GLN A 380 -26.20 -10.98 8.26
N THR A 381 -25.27 -10.34 8.98
CA THR A 381 -24.22 -9.52 8.39
C THR A 381 -22.84 -9.85 8.97
N GLN A 382 -21.81 -9.55 8.21
CA GLN A 382 -20.43 -9.46 8.69
C GLN A 382 -20.09 -7.99 8.94
N ILE A 383 -19.74 -7.67 10.18
CA ILE A 383 -19.31 -6.34 10.59
C ILE A 383 -17.79 -6.27 10.64
N PHE A 384 -17.23 -5.26 10.00
CA PHE A 384 -15.83 -4.88 10.13
C PHE A 384 -15.75 -3.64 11.00
N GLU A 385 -15.09 -3.78 12.15
CA GLU A 385 -14.98 -2.75 13.17
C GLU A 385 -13.87 -1.74 12.88
N GLY A 386 -13.97 -0.55 13.49
CA GLY A 386 -12.96 0.49 13.31
C GLY A 386 -13.52 1.91 13.36
N PRO A 387 -12.68 2.95 13.16
CA PRO A 387 -13.16 4.30 12.90
C PRO A 387 -13.98 4.37 11.58
N VAL A 388 -13.65 3.50 10.62
CA VAL A 388 -14.47 3.29 9.42
C VAL A 388 -15.04 1.88 9.51
N GLY A 389 -16.26 1.79 10.02
CA GLY A 389 -17.00 0.54 10.06
C GLY A 389 -17.51 0.14 8.68
N ARG A 390 -17.59 -1.17 8.42
CA ARG A 390 -18.19 -1.70 7.18
C ARG A 390 -19.16 -2.82 7.50
N VAL A 391 -20.26 -2.85 6.77
CA VAL A 391 -21.28 -3.89 6.86
C VAL A 391 -21.31 -4.63 5.54
N MET A 392 -21.10 -5.94 5.61
CA MET A 392 -21.30 -6.85 4.49
C MET A 392 -22.50 -7.76 4.75
N ILE A 393 -23.41 -7.86 3.80
CA ILE A 393 -24.60 -8.70 3.91
C ILE A 393 -24.23 -10.15 3.52
N ASN A 394 -24.63 -11.11 4.34
CA ASN A 394 -24.36 -12.52 4.05
C ASN A 394 -25.14 -12.98 2.81
N SER A 395 -24.58 -13.88 1.99
CA SER A 395 -25.20 -14.31 0.73
C SER A 395 -26.62 -14.91 0.86
N ASN A 396 -26.96 -15.46 2.02
CA ASN A 396 -28.27 -16.06 2.32
C ASN A 396 -29.14 -15.19 3.22
N ALA A 397 -28.78 -13.92 3.40
CA ALA A 397 -29.51 -13.00 4.25
C ALA A 397 -30.88 -12.63 3.65
N VAL A 398 -31.86 -12.44 4.54
CA VAL A 398 -33.17 -11.86 4.21
C VAL A 398 -33.12 -10.33 4.31
N ILE A 399 -32.26 -9.79 5.19
CA ILE A 399 -32.04 -8.34 5.29
C ILE A 399 -31.43 -7.80 4.00
N ASP A 400 -31.90 -6.65 3.54
CA ASP A 400 -31.38 -5.98 2.36
C ASP A 400 -30.65 -4.67 2.70
N GLN A 401 -29.91 -4.16 1.71
CA GLN A 401 -29.15 -2.92 1.83
C GLN A 401 -30.04 -1.72 2.19
N SER A 402 -31.29 -1.69 1.71
CA SER A 402 -32.22 -0.58 1.96
C SER A 402 -32.65 -0.51 3.43
N THR A 403 -32.86 -1.67 4.04
CA THR A 403 -33.22 -1.82 5.46
C THR A 403 -32.09 -1.27 6.35
N ILE A 404 -30.84 -1.63 6.04
CA ILE A 404 -29.67 -1.14 6.78
C ILE A 404 -29.46 0.36 6.55
N HIS A 405 -29.64 0.84 5.31
CA HIS A 405 -29.56 2.27 5.00
C HIS A 405 -30.53 3.10 5.86
N GLU A 406 -31.81 2.71 5.89
CA GLU A 406 -32.84 3.41 6.66
C GLU A 406 -32.60 3.34 8.18
N ALA A 407 -31.98 2.25 8.68
CA ALA A 407 -31.61 2.13 10.09
C ALA A 407 -30.61 3.20 10.56
N PHE A 408 -29.69 3.62 9.70
CA PHE A 408 -28.70 4.66 10.00
C PHE A 408 -29.12 6.06 9.56
N ARG A 409 -30.06 6.16 8.62
CA ARG A 409 -30.46 7.42 7.99
C ARG A 409 -30.93 8.44 9.02
N CYS A 410 -30.30 9.63 8.98
CA CYS A 410 -30.60 10.75 9.87
C CYS A 410 -30.45 10.45 11.38
N LYS A 411 -29.69 9.42 11.77
CA LYS A 411 -29.40 9.09 13.17
C LYS A 411 -28.03 9.63 13.59
N ASN A 412 -27.97 10.18 14.80
CA ASN A 412 -26.74 10.52 15.52
C ASN A 412 -25.62 11.13 14.64
N SER A 413 -25.96 12.14 13.83
CA SER A 413 -25.03 12.77 12.89
C SER A 413 -23.84 13.49 13.55
N SER A 414 -23.94 13.75 14.86
CA SER A 414 -22.83 14.23 15.70
C SER A 414 -21.80 13.13 15.99
N VAL A 415 -22.11 11.87 15.74
CA VAL A 415 -21.28 10.70 16.07
C VAL A 415 -20.75 10.00 14.83
N PHE A 416 -21.54 9.86 13.77
CA PHE A 416 -21.09 9.20 12.52
C PHE A 416 -21.85 9.73 11.30
N ARG A 417 -21.34 9.36 10.12
CA ARG A 417 -22.06 9.40 8.84
C ARG A 417 -22.13 7.99 8.28
N SER A 418 -23.25 7.60 7.70
CA SER A 418 -23.38 6.34 6.97
C SER A 418 -23.42 6.60 5.48
N TYR A 419 -22.77 5.74 4.71
CA TYR A 419 -22.83 5.74 3.25
C TYR A 419 -23.19 4.35 2.75
N THR A 420 -24.06 4.30 1.77
CA THR A 420 -24.55 3.09 1.12
C THR A 420 -23.97 3.02 -0.28
N SER A 421 -23.33 1.89 -0.58
CA SER A 421 -22.69 1.66 -1.87
C SER A 421 -23.70 1.77 -3.01
N GLY A 422 -23.38 2.57 -4.04
CA GLY A 422 -24.25 2.81 -5.19
C GLY A 422 -25.36 3.86 -4.97
N LEU A 423 -25.54 4.36 -3.74
CA LEU A 423 -26.62 5.30 -3.42
C LEU A 423 -26.10 6.72 -3.09
N ASP A 424 -25.37 6.88 -2.00
CA ASP A 424 -25.06 8.21 -1.42
C ASP A 424 -23.59 8.39 -0.99
N SER A 425 -22.71 7.44 -1.30
CA SER A 425 -21.29 7.58 -1.02
C SER A 425 -20.64 8.76 -1.78
N PRO A 426 -19.90 9.65 -1.10
CA PRO A 426 -19.25 10.77 -1.75
C PRO A 426 -18.22 10.32 -2.79
N ARG A 427 -18.41 10.69 -4.06
CA ARG A 427 -17.51 10.25 -5.15
C ARG A 427 -16.02 10.50 -4.88
N ARG A 428 -15.69 11.56 -4.16
CA ARG A 428 -14.31 11.95 -3.82
C ARG A 428 -13.56 10.90 -2.98
N ILE A 429 -14.24 9.99 -2.28
CA ILE A 429 -13.55 9.01 -1.42
C ILE A 429 -13.13 7.75 -2.20
N HIS A 430 -13.64 7.53 -3.42
CA HIS A 430 -13.28 6.41 -4.28
C HIS A 430 -13.25 5.05 -3.54
N TYR A 431 -14.31 4.78 -2.78
CA TYR A 431 -14.39 3.64 -1.88
C TYR A 431 -15.77 2.95 -1.92
N THR A 432 -16.21 2.57 -3.12
CA THR A 432 -17.45 1.78 -3.29
C THR A 432 -17.36 0.71 -4.38
N ARG A 433 -16.44 0.83 -5.33
CA ARG A 433 -16.37 -0.02 -6.53
C ARG A 433 -15.51 -1.26 -6.33
N ASN A 434 -15.64 -1.91 -5.17
CA ASN A 434 -14.97 -3.16 -4.90
C ASN A 434 -15.83 -4.06 -4.00
N ARG A 435 -16.01 -5.32 -4.41
CA ARG A 435 -16.80 -6.31 -3.67
C ARG A 435 -16.32 -6.59 -2.24
N ARG A 436 -15.08 -6.22 -1.91
CA ARG A 436 -14.48 -6.38 -0.57
C ARG A 436 -14.91 -5.31 0.43
N ILE A 437 -15.54 -4.22 -0.04
CA ILE A 437 -15.90 -3.07 0.80
C ILE A 437 -17.17 -3.35 1.61
N GLY A 438 -18.15 -4.04 1.02
CA GLY A 438 -19.49 -4.25 1.61
C GLY A 438 -20.51 -3.22 1.14
N GLU A 439 -21.75 -3.37 1.61
CA GLU A 439 -22.92 -2.62 1.16
C GLU A 439 -23.07 -1.28 1.87
N VAL A 440 -22.65 -1.17 3.14
CA VAL A 440 -22.77 0.04 3.96
C VAL A 440 -21.47 0.33 4.69
N ILE A 441 -21.07 1.60 4.68
CA ILE A 441 -19.92 2.16 5.39
C ILE A 441 -20.45 3.05 6.50
N VAL A 442 -19.89 2.93 7.70
CA VAL A 442 -20.15 3.82 8.83
C VAL A 442 -18.87 4.57 9.18
N ASP A 443 -18.81 5.82 8.76
CA ASP A 443 -17.69 6.74 8.90
C ASP A 443 -17.84 7.50 10.23
N SER A 444 -17.08 7.09 11.24
CA SER A 444 -17.18 7.70 12.57
C SER A 444 -16.62 9.12 12.56
N ASN A 445 -17.19 10.00 13.39
CA ASN A 445 -16.55 11.27 13.70
C ASN A 445 -15.32 11.02 14.57
N ALA A 446 -14.41 12.00 14.58
CA ALA A 446 -13.12 11.89 15.25
C ALA A 446 -13.26 11.39 16.71
N GLY A 447 -12.49 10.35 17.04
CA GLY A 447 -12.45 9.73 18.37
C GLY A 447 -13.44 8.60 18.62
N TYR A 448 -14.52 8.47 17.82
CA TYR A 448 -15.49 7.38 17.94
C TYR A 448 -15.04 6.10 17.23
N TYR A 449 -15.54 4.97 17.69
CA TYR A 449 -15.21 3.65 17.15
C TYR A 449 -16.47 2.83 16.85
N VAL A 450 -16.56 2.20 15.67
CA VAL A 450 -17.64 1.27 15.31
C VAL A 450 -17.36 -0.11 15.87
N LYS A 451 -18.37 -0.73 16.50
CA LYS A 451 -18.32 -2.09 17.02
C LYS A 451 -19.54 -2.91 16.59
N GLY A 452 -19.32 -4.19 16.25
CA GLY A 452 -20.34 -5.13 15.76
C GLY A 452 -21.26 -5.69 16.83
#